data_AF-A0A2H0U2I7-F1
#
_entry.id   AF-A0A2H0U2I7-F1
#
_cell.length_a   1.000
_cell.length_b   1.000
_cell.length_c   1.000
_cell.angle_alpha   90.00
_cell.angle_beta   90.00
_cell.angle_gamma   90.00
#
_symmetry.space_group_name_H-M   'P 1'
#
loop_
_entity.id
_entity.type
_entity.pdbx_description
1 polymer ?
#
loop_
_entity_poly.entity_id
_entity_poly.type
_entity_poly.pdbx_seq_one_letter_code
_entity_poly.pdbx_strand_id
1 'polypeptide(L)'
;MLGLLGAFLAKGANEPFGEIYLWLFNHVPGFVLFRDPTKWYTLIALSYSMLIPFTIFKAYELLKSPQKFQISNFKNQFFNFQNLFLILTSLFLILLIRPAFLGQLSGTFKSVQIPKEYVRLEQFLSSQESFFRTLWVPTQQRFSYYSAKHPAVPAQNFFKTVEYSQIIKKIKTSEGEKLLQEAGVKYVVVPYDSQGEIFLKDRKYNNGIYQKTINEVKQISYLKHANGFGKIAVFEVSNPKDHFWTTSKSLTLKYKYISPVEYKLEIKNARKGDIIIFSESYDVSWIAQSSKFKVQSSKFDNKFNSFVLPADGDYNLKVYYTPQDYVNIGMVISGLTLVLILGALIYFKKRKI
;
A
#
# COMPACT_ATOMS: atom_id res chain seq x y z
N MET A 1 -5.38 -18.31 -29.79
CA MET A 1 -5.05 -19.19 -28.65
C MET A 1 -4.79 -18.39 -27.38
N LEU A 2 -3.88 -17.41 -27.37
CA LEU A 2 -3.58 -16.59 -26.17
C LEU A 2 -4.82 -15.94 -25.54
N GLY A 3 -5.66 -15.30 -26.35
CA GLY A 3 -6.90 -14.69 -25.85
C GLY A 3 -7.91 -15.68 -25.28
N LEU A 4 -7.98 -16.92 -25.81
CA LEU A 4 -8.86 -17.97 -25.28
C LEU A 4 -8.35 -18.49 -23.92
N LEU A 5 -7.04 -18.71 -23.81
CA LEU A 5 -6.42 -19.07 -22.53
C LEU A 5 -6.63 -17.95 -21.49
N GLY A 6 -6.39 -16.70 -21.90
CA GLY A 6 -6.64 -15.52 -21.07
C GLY A 6 -8.10 -15.43 -20.62
N ALA A 7 -9.06 -15.60 -21.53
CA ALA A 7 -10.49 -15.59 -21.21
C ALA A 7 -10.89 -16.73 -20.28
N PHE A 8 -10.36 -17.93 -20.53
CA PHE A 8 -10.58 -19.10 -19.67
C PHE A 8 -10.08 -18.87 -18.24
N LEU A 9 -8.88 -18.31 -18.08
CA LEU A 9 -8.33 -17.99 -16.76
C LEU A 9 -9.04 -16.79 -16.12
N ALA A 10 -9.45 -15.80 -16.90
CA ALA A 10 -10.08 -14.59 -16.39
C ALA A 10 -11.51 -14.79 -15.88
N LYS A 11 -12.18 -15.89 -16.26
CA LYS A 11 -13.47 -16.26 -15.66
C LYS A 11 -13.32 -16.73 -14.21
N GLY A 12 -12.12 -17.13 -13.78
CA GLY A 12 -11.87 -17.69 -12.46
C GLY A 12 -12.65 -18.99 -12.21
N ALA A 13 -13.28 -19.08 -11.05
CA ALA A 13 -14.07 -20.24 -10.63
C ALA A 13 -15.47 -20.34 -11.28
N ASN A 14 -15.83 -19.39 -12.16
CA ASN A 14 -17.12 -19.45 -12.85
C ASN A 14 -17.17 -20.60 -13.87
N GLU A 15 -18.35 -21.17 -14.09
CA GLU A 15 -18.59 -22.21 -15.10
C GLU A 15 -18.41 -21.68 -16.54
N PRO A 16 -18.13 -22.55 -17.53
CA PRO A 16 -17.84 -24.00 -17.42
C PRO A 16 -16.40 -24.28 -16.99
N PHE A 17 -16.15 -25.37 -16.24
CA PHE A 17 -14.82 -25.83 -15.79
C PHE A 17 -14.13 -24.87 -14.80
N GLY A 18 -14.86 -24.35 -13.81
CA GLY A 18 -14.28 -23.54 -12.73
C GLY A 18 -13.26 -24.31 -11.89
N GLU A 19 -13.44 -25.64 -11.78
CA GLU A 19 -12.61 -26.54 -11.00
C GLU A 19 -11.13 -26.52 -11.39
N ILE A 20 -10.81 -26.33 -12.68
CA ILE A 20 -9.42 -26.23 -13.15
C ILE A 20 -8.74 -25.01 -12.54
N TYR A 21 -9.45 -23.87 -12.46
CA TYR A 21 -8.91 -22.66 -11.84
C TYR A 21 -8.68 -22.85 -10.34
N LEU A 22 -9.62 -23.49 -9.66
CA LEU A 22 -9.50 -23.81 -8.23
C LEU A 22 -8.37 -24.81 -7.97
N TRP A 23 -8.18 -25.79 -8.85
CA TRP A 23 -7.08 -26.74 -8.78
C TRP A 23 -5.74 -26.02 -8.90
N LEU A 24 -5.58 -25.13 -9.90
CA LEU A 24 -4.38 -24.30 -10.07
C LEU A 24 -4.13 -23.43 -8.83
N PHE A 25 -5.17 -22.79 -8.30
CA PHE A 25 -5.08 -21.95 -7.10
C PHE A 25 -4.59 -22.71 -5.86
N ASN A 26 -5.06 -23.94 -5.67
CA ASN A 26 -4.72 -24.73 -4.49
C ASN A 26 -3.38 -25.49 -4.62
N HIS A 27 -2.96 -25.86 -5.84
CA HIS A 27 -1.83 -26.78 -6.04
C HIS A 27 -0.61 -26.16 -6.73
N VAL A 28 -0.78 -25.08 -7.51
CA VAL A 28 0.35 -24.46 -8.22
C VAL A 28 0.98 -23.37 -7.35
N PRO A 29 2.27 -23.53 -6.95
CA PRO A 29 2.96 -22.51 -6.17
C PRO A 29 2.92 -21.14 -6.85
N GLY A 30 2.55 -20.11 -6.10
CA GLY A 30 2.45 -18.73 -6.61
C GLY A 30 1.14 -18.39 -7.33
N PHE A 31 0.28 -19.37 -7.66
CA PHE A 31 -1.01 -19.07 -8.31
C PHE A 31 -1.97 -18.30 -7.39
N VAL A 32 -1.75 -18.36 -6.07
CA VAL A 32 -2.46 -17.54 -5.07
C VAL A 32 -2.38 -16.03 -5.37
N LEU A 33 -1.33 -15.55 -6.05
CA LEU A 33 -1.21 -14.16 -6.50
C LEU A 33 -2.34 -13.77 -7.48
N PHE A 34 -2.88 -14.74 -8.21
CA PHE A 34 -4.01 -14.61 -9.12
C PHE A 34 -5.35 -14.94 -8.45
N ARG A 35 -5.49 -14.75 -7.14
CA ARG A 35 -6.79 -14.85 -6.44
C ARG A 35 -7.91 -14.00 -7.08
N ASP A 36 -7.50 -12.89 -7.71
CA ASP A 36 -8.37 -12.05 -8.53
C ASP A 36 -8.11 -12.41 -9.99
N PRO A 37 -9.06 -13.04 -10.69
CA PRO A 37 -8.88 -13.52 -12.05
C PRO A 37 -8.83 -12.39 -13.08
N THR A 38 -9.23 -11.16 -12.72
CA THR A 38 -9.18 -10.00 -13.65
C THR A 38 -7.75 -9.67 -14.10
N LYS A 39 -6.72 -10.13 -13.37
CA LYS A 39 -5.31 -10.01 -13.79
C LYS A 39 -5.03 -10.68 -15.14
N TRP A 40 -5.79 -11.71 -15.50
CA TRP A 40 -5.67 -12.40 -16.79
C TRP A 40 -6.25 -11.61 -17.96
N TYR A 41 -6.99 -10.51 -17.70
CA TYR A 41 -7.43 -9.58 -18.75
C TYR A 41 -6.26 -9.02 -19.56
N THR A 42 -5.05 -8.98 -19.00
CA THR A 42 -3.84 -8.59 -19.74
C THR A 42 -3.58 -9.50 -20.96
N LEU A 43 -3.75 -10.82 -20.83
CA LEU A 43 -3.57 -11.76 -21.95
C LEU A 43 -4.66 -11.59 -23.01
N ILE A 44 -5.88 -11.31 -22.56
CA ILE A 44 -7.02 -11.01 -23.43
C ILE A 44 -6.72 -9.73 -24.22
N ALA A 45 -6.41 -8.63 -23.52
CA ALA A 45 -6.09 -7.34 -24.12
C ALA A 45 -4.94 -7.44 -25.12
N LEU A 46 -3.86 -8.15 -24.78
CA LEU A 46 -2.73 -8.38 -25.69
C LEU A 46 -3.16 -9.14 -26.94
N SER A 47 -3.94 -10.21 -26.80
CA SER A 47 -4.45 -10.97 -27.95
C SER A 47 -5.36 -10.10 -28.83
N TYR A 48 -6.30 -9.36 -28.24
CA TYR A 48 -7.24 -8.52 -28.98
C TYR A 48 -6.58 -7.29 -29.60
N SER A 49 -5.46 -6.79 -29.05
CA SER A 49 -4.68 -5.71 -29.66
C SER A 49 -4.17 -6.05 -31.07
N MET A 50 -3.94 -7.34 -31.36
CA MET A 50 -3.55 -7.81 -32.69
C MET A 50 -4.76 -8.27 -33.51
N LEU A 51 -5.71 -8.98 -32.88
CA LEU A 51 -6.86 -9.56 -33.58
C LEU A 51 -7.81 -8.48 -34.11
N ILE A 52 -8.05 -7.40 -33.35
CA ILE A 52 -8.96 -6.33 -33.76
C ILE A 52 -8.45 -5.63 -35.04
N PRO A 53 -7.21 -5.10 -35.12
CA PRO A 53 -6.70 -4.51 -36.36
C PRO A 53 -6.68 -5.50 -37.53
N PHE A 54 -6.29 -6.75 -37.29
CA PHE A 54 -6.29 -7.79 -38.34
C PHE A 54 -7.70 -8.06 -38.88
N THR A 55 -8.70 -8.10 -38.00
CA THR A 55 -10.10 -8.33 -38.37
C THR A 55 -10.64 -7.14 -39.17
N ILE A 56 -10.34 -5.90 -38.74
CA ILE A 56 -10.70 -4.68 -39.47
C ILE A 56 -10.06 -4.69 -40.86
N PHE A 57 -8.78 -5.04 -40.95
CA PHE A 57 -8.07 -5.15 -42.23
C PHE A 57 -8.71 -6.19 -43.16
N LYS A 58 -9.02 -7.39 -42.66
CA LYS A 58 -9.67 -8.44 -43.46
C LYS A 58 -11.09 -8.07 -43.89
N ALA A 59 -11.86 -7.43 -43.01
CA ALA A 59 -13.18 -6.91 -43.37
C ALA A 59 -13.09 -5.83 -44.46
N TYR A 60 -12.11 -4.93 -44.36
CA TYR A 60 -11.83 -3.94 -45.40
C TYR A 60 -11.49 -4.58 -46.75
N GLU A 61 -10.64 -5.61 -46.79
CA GLU A 61 -10.32 -6.35 -48.03
C GLU A 61 -11.56 -7.03 -48.63
N LEU A 62 -12.41 -7.65 -47.80
CA LEU A 62 -13.65 -8.29 -48.25
C LEU A 62 -14.62 -7.28 -48.87
N LEU A 63 -14.76 -6.10 -48.28
CA LEU A 63 -15.61 -5.02 -48.78
C LEU A 63 -15.06 -4.36 -50.05
N LYS A 64 -13.74 -4.36 -50.25
CA LYS A 64 -13.08 -3.86 -51.46
C LYS A 64 -13.26 -4.79 -52.68
N SER A 65 -13.53 -6.08 -52.46
CA SER A 65 -13.54 -7.08 -53.54
C SER A 65 -14.74 -6.90 -54.49
N PRO A 66 -14.52 -6.61 -55.79
CA PRO A 66 -15.58 -6.18 -56.72
C PRO A 66 -16.49 -7.31 -57.26
N GLN A 67 -16.54 -8.51 -56.66
CA GLN A 67 -17.05 -9.69 -57.36
C GLN A 67 -18.01 -10.64 -56.61
N LYS A 68 -18.71 -10.24 -55.54
CA LYS A 68 -19.72 -11.13 -54.91
C LYS A 68 -21.15 -10.61 -54.78
N PHE A 69 -21.42 -9.35 -55.08
CA PHE A 69 -22.79 -8.81 -55.11
C PHE A 69 -23.10 -8.25 -56.51
N GLN A 70 -23.28 -9.15 -57.46
CA GLN A 70 -23.76 -8.80 -58.80
C GLN A 70 -25.30 -8.69 -58.75
N ILE A 71 -25.80 -7.65 -58.08
CA ILE A 71 -27.17 -7.18 -58.34
C ILE A 71 -27.07 -6.31 -59.59
N SER A 72 -27.56 -6.85 -60.69
CA SER A 72 -27.53 -6.20 -61.99
C SER A 72 -28.29 -4.86 -61.95
N ASN A 73 -27.78 -3.90 -62.73
CA ASN A 73 -28.45 -2.67 -63.17
C ASN A 73 -28.46 -1.43 -62.25
N PHE A 74 -27.40 -1.15 -61.49
CA PHE A 74 -27.13 0.24 -61.08
C PHE A 74 -25.75 0.72 -61.56
N LYS A 75 -25.78 1.51 -62.64
CA LYS A 75 -24.62 2.27 -63.15
C LYS A 75 -24.18 3.30 -62.10
N ASN A 76 -22.92 3.19 -61.68
CA ASN A 76 -21.99 4.23 -61.22
C ASN A 76 -22.51 5.39 -60.34
N GLN A 77 -22.27 5.32 -59.02
CA GLN A 77 -21.53 6.38 -58.29
C GLN A 77 -21.20 5.99 -56.83
N PHE A 78 -19.90 5.77 -56.57
CA PHE A 78 -19.15 6.42 -55.50
C PHE A 78 -19.46 6.26 -53.99
N PHE A 79 -20.19 5.25 -53.51
CA PHE A 79 -20.02 4.89 -52.09
C PHE A 79 -18.85 3.93 -51.92
N ASN A 80 -17.71 4.49 -51.51
CA ASN A 80 -16.53 3.74 -51.08
C ASN A 80 -16.85 3.08 -49.72
N PHE A 81 -17.64 2.00 -49.75
CA PHE A 81 -18.15 1.28 -48.58
C PHE A 81 -17.02 0.84 -47.65
N GLN A 82 -15.86 0.47 -48.19
CA GLN A 82 -14.70 0.10 -47.40
C GLN A 82 -14.12 1.28 -46.61
N ASN A 83 -14.04 2.48 -47.20
CA ASN A 83 -13.62 3.69 -46.47
C ASN A 83 -14.68 4.12 -45.46
N LEU A 84 -15.97 4.03 -45.80
CA LEU A 84 -17.05 4.31 -44.86
C LEU A 84 -16.99 3.37 -43.66
N PHE A 85 -16.75 2.07 -43.88
CA PHE A 85 -16.53 1.08 -42.81
C PHE A 85 -15.36 1.46 -41.91
N LEU A 86 -14.21 1.85 -42.47
CA LEU A 86 -13.06 2.27 -41.67
C LEU A 86 -13.35 3.54 -40.86
N ILE A 87 -14.05 4.52 -41.45
CA ILE A 87 -14.44 5.75 -40.75
C ILE A 87 -15.39 5.42 -39.61
N LEU A 88 -16.46 4.66 -39.86
CA LEU A 88 -17.43 4.25 -38.84
C LEU A 88 -16.79 3.43 -37.73
N THR A 89 -15.89 2.50 -38.06
CA THR A 89 -15.14 1.70 -37.07
C THR A 89 -14.25 2.59 -36.22
N SER A 90 -13.54 3.54 -36.84
CA SER A 90 -12.68 4.49 -36.12
C SER A 90 -13.50 5.40 -35.21
N LEU A 91 -14.62 5.93 -35.71
CA LEU A 91 -15.56 6.72 -34.92
C LEU A 91 -16.14 5.91 -33.76
N PHE A 92 -16.47 4.64 -33.96
CA PHE A 92 -16.93 3.74 -32.90
C PHE A 92 -15.85 3.53 -31.83
N LEU A 93 -14.60 3.27 -32.22
CA LEU A 93 -13.50 3.13 -31.26
C LEU A 93 -13.26 4.43 -30.48
N ILE A 94 -13.35 5.59 -31.13
CA ILE A 94 -13.29 6.91 -30.46
C ILE A 94 -14.49 7.10 -29.51
N LEU A 95 -15.68 6.65 -29.90
CA LEU A 95 -16.88 6.73 -29.08
C LEU A 95 -16.74 5.89 -27.79
N LEU A 96 -16.05 4.74 -27.83
CA LEU A 96 -15.79 3.92 -26.64
C LEU A 96 -14.93 4.64 -25.60
N ILE A 97 -13.97 5.46 -26.05
CA ILE A 97 -13.06 6.22 -25.17
C ILE A 97 -13.60 7.60 -24.80
N ARG A 98 -14.78 8.00 -25.30
CA ARG A 98 -15.43 9.28 -24.98
C ARG A 98 -15.51 9.61 -23.47
N PRO A 99 -15.79 8.67 -22.54
CA PRO A 99 -15.97 9.04 -21.14
C PRO A 99 -14.65 9.53 -20.52
N ALA A 100 -13.51 9.10 -21.06
CA ALA A 100 -12.19 9.57 -20.65
C ALA A 100 -11.98 11.05 -21.02
N PHE A 101 -12.26 11.43 -22.27
CA PHE A 101 -12.08 12.81 -22.74
C PHE A 101 -13.12 13.78 -22.18
N LEU A 102 -14.33 13.31 -21.92
CA LEU A 102 -15.41 14.13 -21.36
C LEU A 102 -15.38 14.23 -19.83
N GLY A 103 -14.39 13.62 -19.17
CA GLY A 103 -14.30 13.61 -17.70
C GLY A 103 -15.46 12.86 -17.02
N GLN A 104 -16.11 11.94 -17.72
CA GLN A 104 -17.25 11.13 -17.24
C GLN A 104 -16.80 9.81 -16.61
N LEU A 105 -15.48 9.63 -16.40
CA LEU A 105 -14.95 8.46 -15.73
C LEU A 105 -15.48 8.40 -14.28
N SER A 106 -16.06 7.25 -13.92
CA SER A 106 -16.68 7.00 -12.63
C SER A 106 -15.88 5.98 -11.81
N GLY A 107 -16.35 5.69 -10.60
CA GLY A 107 -15.70 4.74 -9.70
C GLY A 107 -14.26 5.14 -9.38
N THR A 108 -13.33 4.21 -9.57
CA THR A 108 -11.89 4.37 -9.25
C THR A 108 -11.21 5.47 -10.07
N PHE A 109 -11.75 5.82 -11.24
CA PHE A 109 -11.17 6.83 -12.13
C PHE A 109 -11.71 8.24 -11.90
N LYS A 110 -12.66 8.40 -10.97
CA LYS A 110 -13.17 9.72 -10.59
C LYS A 110 -12.07 10.49 -9.88
N SER A 111 -11.75 11.68 -10.38
CA SER A 111 -10.82 12.58 -9.68
C SER A 111 -11.43 13.02 -8.35
N VAL A 112 -10.65 12.91 -7.28
CA VAL A 112 -11.06 13.33 -5.93
C VAL A 112 -10.12 14.43 -5.47
N GLN A 113 -10.68 15.57 -5.09
CA GLN A 113 -9.90 16.65 -4.46
C GLN A 113 -9.62 16.29 -3.00
N ILE A 114 -8.37 16.45 -2.59
CA ILE A 114 -7.96 16.23 -1.20
C ILE A 114 -8.63 17.28 -0.32
N PRO A 115 -9.36 16.91 0.75
CA PRO A 115 -9.98 17.89 1.64
C PRO A 115 -8.93 18.77 2.31
N LYS A 116 -9.22 20.08 2.44
CA LYS A 116 -8.28 21.09 2.96
C LYS A 116 -7.82 20.79 4.39
N GLU A 117 -8.64 20.10 5.17
CA GLU A 117 -8.33 19.67 6.53
C GLU A 117 -7.13 18.72 6.57
N TYR A 118 -7.02 17.81 5.60
CA TYR A 118 -5.89 16.87 5.51
C TYR A 118 -4.60 17.59 5.09
N VAL A 119 -4.67 18.52 4.14
CA VAL A 119 -3.52 19.35 3.74
C VAL A 119 -3.01 20.18 4.93
N ARG A 120 -3.91 20.77 5.72
CA ARG A 120 -3.54 21.52 6.93
C ARG A 120 -2.89 20.63 7.99
N LEU A 121 -3.46 19.44 8.22
CA LEU A 121 -2.88 18.48 9.16
C LEU A 121 -1.50 18.02 8.69
N GLU A 122 -1.33 17.72 7.41
CA GLU A 122 -0.03 17.40 6.81
C GLU A 122 1.01 18.49 7.07
N GLN A 123 0.68 19.76 6.79
CA GLN A 123 1.59 20.89 7.04
C GLN A 123 1.99 21.00 8.52
N PHE A 124 1.02 20.78 9.42
CA PHE A 124 1.27 20.78 10.86
C PHE A 124 2.15 19.62 11.33
N LEU A 125 1.94 18.41 10.80
CA LEU A 125 2.73 17.23 11.19
C LEU A 125 4.14 17.29 10.59
N SER A 126 4.26 17.61 9.29
CA SER A 126 5.53 17.64 8.56
C SER A 126 6.50 18.74 9.03
N SER A 127 5.98 19.83 9.59
CA SER A 127 6.82 20.92 10.15
C SER A 127 7.54 20.55 11.45
N GLN A 128 7.16 19.45 12.10
CA GLN A 128 7.79 18.99 13.34
C GLN A 128 8.98 18.09 13.05
N GLU A 129 10.13 18.35 13.68
CA GLU A 129 11.36 17.61 13.37
C GLU A 129 11.51 16.28 14.12
N SER A 130 10.99 16.22 15.35
CA SER A 130 11.07 15.06 16.25
C SER A 130 10.21 13.90 15.75
N PHE A 131 10.66 12.66 15.90
CA PHE A 131 9.85 11.49 15.60
C PHE A 131 8.61 11.43 16.50
N PHE A 132 7.48 11.04 15.92
CA PHE A 132 6.32 10.56 16.65
C PHE A 132 5.36 9.82 15.72
N ARG A 133 4.43 9.06 16.29
CA ARG A 133 3.35 8.41 15.55
C ARG A 133 2.04 9.17 15.72
N THR A 134 1.21 9.08 14.68
CA THR A 134 -0.19 9.49 14.73
C THR A 134 -1.06 8.24 14.75
N LEU A 135 -1.88 8.09 15.80
CA LEU A 135 -2.80 6.97 15.93
C LEU A 135 -4.17 7.38 15.39
N TRP A 136 -4.67 6.69 14.38
CA TRP A 136 -5.93 7.02 13.72
C TRP A 136 -7.06 6.11 14.20
N VAL A 137 -8.12 6.70 14.77
CA VAL A 137 -9.22 5.97 15.39
C VAL A 137 -10.50 6.06 14.53
N PRO A 138 -11.10 4.92 14.12
CA PRO A 138 -10.61 3.54 14.28
C PRO A 138 -9.51 3.17 13.27
N THR A 139 -9.45 3.87 12.13
CA THR A 139 -8.45 3.67 11.07
C THR A 139 -8.17 4.98 10.34
N GLN A 140 -7.13 5.02 9.52
CA GLN A 140 -6.76 6.19 8.74
C GLN A 140 -7.62 6.33 7.47
N GLN A 141 -7.81 7.56 7.01
CA GLN A 141 -8.38 7.85 5.70
C GLN A 141 -7.29 7.77 4.61
N ARG A 142 -7.70 7.59 3.35
CA ARG A 142 -6.80 7.59 2.18
C ARG A 142 -5.94 8.85 2.02
N PHE A 143 -6.36 9.97 2.63
CA PHE A 143 -5.66 11.26 2.58
C PHE A 143 -4.76 11.53 3.80
N SER A 144 -4.55 10.52 4.64
CA SER A 144 -3.68 10.65 5.82
C SER A 144 -2.23 10.90 5.41
N TYR A 145 -1.56 11.78 6.14
CA TYR A 145 -0.14 12.03 5.96
C TYR A 145 0.69 10.91 6.58
N TYR A 146 1.70 10.44 5.86
CA TYR A 146 2.65 9.45 6.33
C TYR A 146 4.07 9.88 5.99
N SER A 147 4.98 9.74 6.94
CA SER A 147 6.42 9.75 6.68
C SER A 147 7.13 8.78 7.63
N ALA A 148 8.40 8.48 7.35
CA ALA A 148 9.21 7.66 8.26
C ALA A 148 9.38 8.30 9.65
N LYS A 149 9.37 9.65 9.71
CA LYS A 149 9.42 10.40 10.98
C LYS A 149 8.06 10.48 11.67
N HIS A 150 7.00 10.54 10.88
CA HIS A 150 5.61 10.68 11.33
C HIS A 150 4.71 9.56 10.82
N PRO A 151 4.89 8.30 11.28
CA PRO A 151 4.05 7.20 10.80
C PRO A 151 2.59 7.38 11.20
N ALA A 152 1.69 7.14 10.25
CA ALA A 152 0.26 7.00 10.49
C ALA A 152 -0.09 5.56 10.82
N VAL A 153 -0.64 5.34 12.01
CA VAL A 153 -0.94 4.01 12.56
C VAL A 153 -2.45 3.85 12.74
N PRO A 154 -3.11 2.94 12.01
CA PRO A 154 -4.50 2.59 12.26
C PRO A 154 -4.67 1.95 13.65
N ALA A 155 -5.56 2.50 14.47
CA ALA A 155 -5.82 1.98 15.81
C ALA A 155 -6.37 0.55 15.78
N GLN A 156 -7.13 0.19 14.74
CA GLN A 156 -7.63 -1.15 14.55
C GLN A 156 -6.52 -2.20 14.42
N ASN A 157 -5.42 -1.85 13.75
CA ASN A 157 -4.26 -2.72 13.59
C ASN A 157 -3.43 -2.73 14.88
N PHE A 158 -3.25 -1.57 15.50
CA PHE A 158 -2.51 -1.41 16.75
C PHE A 158 -3.12 -2.21 17.90
N PHE A 159 -4.45 -2.17 18.05
CA PHE A 159 -5.18 -2.88 19.09
C PHE A 159 -5.76 -4.24 18.66
N LYS A 160 -5.55 -4.64 17.40
CA LYS A 160 -6.06 -5.88 16.80
C LYS A 160 -7.58 -6.07 16.98
N THR A 161 -8.35 -5.01 16.75
CA THR A 161 -9.83 -5.04 16.81
C THR A 161 -10.41 -3.98 15.88
N VAL A 162 -11.48 -4.31 15.17
CA VAL A 162 -12.16 -3.38 14.24
C VAL A 162 -13.24 -2.54 14.92
N GLU A 163 -13.67 -2.93 16.12
CA GLU A 163 -14.74 -2.25 16.86
C GLU A 163 -14.22 -0.98 17.54
N TYR A 164 -14.72 0.19 17.12
CA TYR A 164 -14.28 1.48 17.68
C TYR A 164 -14.47 1.54 19.20
N SER A 165 -15.56 0.99 19.72
CA SER A 165 -15.86 1.00 21.17
C SER A 165 -14.81 0.25 21.99
N GLN A 166 -14.28 -0.87 21.47
CA GLN A 166 -13.20 -1.63 22.09
C GLN A 166 -11.87 -0.88 22.01
N ILE A 167 -11.61 -0.18 20.89
CA ILE A 167 -10.45 0.69 20.73
C ILE A 167 -10.48 1.78 21.80
N ILE A 168 -11.58 2.52 21.92
CA ILE A 168 -11.74 3.56 22.94
C ILE A 168 -11.55 3.00 24.35
N LYS A 169 -12.15 1.85 24.65
CA LYS A 169 -12.00 1.19 25.96
C LYS A 169 -10.53 0.89 26.28
N LYS A 170 -9.75 0.42 25.30
CA LYS A 170 -8.31 0.14 25.47
C LYS A 170 -7.47 1.41 25.60
N ILE A 171 -7.81 2.48 24.87
CA ILE A 171 -7.12 3.78 24.97
C ILE A 171 -7.37 4.39 26.36
N LYS A 172 -8.59 4.32 26.89
CA LYS A 172 -8.98 5.00 28.13
C LYS A 172 -8.23 4.52 29.40
N THR A 173 -7.62 3.33 29.40
CA THR A 173 -6.95 2.81 30.59
C THR A 173 -5.55 3.40 30.78
N SER A 174 -5.00 3.29 31.99
CA SER A 174 -3.62 3.64 32.33
C SER A 174 -2.59 2.87 31.49
N GLU A 175 -2.87 1.59 31.21
CA GLU A 175 -2.02 0.77 30.34
C GLU A 175 -2.10 1.24 28.90
N GLY A 176 -3.27 1.75 28.47
CA GLY A 176 -3.47 2.39 27.19
C GLY A 176 -2.60 3.64 27.04
N GLU A 177 -2.65 4.55 28.02
CA GLU A 177 -1.81 5.75 28.05
C GLU A 177 -0.32 5.40 27.97
N LYS A 178 0.15 4.52 28.86
CA LYS A 178 1.55 4.07 28.88
C LYS A 178 1.96 3.47 27.54
N LEU A 179 1.11 2.63 26.96
CA LEU A 179 1.36 2.01 25.66
C LEU A 179 1.47 3.05 24.54
N LEU A 180 0.60 4.06 24.51
CA LEU A 180 0.67 5.12 23.51
C LEU A 180 1.97 5.93 23.66
N GLN A 181 2.34 6.27 24.90
CA GLN A 181 3.59 6.98 25.19
C GLN A 181 4.81 6.17 24.75
N GLU A 182 4.91 4.89 25.13
CA GLU A 182 6.03 4.01 24.77
C GLU A 182 6.09 3.71 23.27
N ALA A 183 4.95 3.64 22.59
CA ALA A 183 4.86 3.56 21.14
C ALA A 183 5.19 4.88 20.43
N GLY A 184 5.54 5.94 21.17
CA GLY A 184 5.84 7.26 20.62
C GLY A 184 4.65 7.91 19.92
N VAL A 185 3.42 7.56 20.30
CA VAL A 185 2.21 8.20 19.76
C VAL A 185 2.07 9.57 20.41
N LYS A 186 2.19 10.63 19.60
CA LYS A 186 1.99 12.01 20.05
C LYS A 186 0.59 12.51 19.77
N TYR A 187 -0.04 12.06 18.68
CA TYR A 187 -1.39 12.48 18.32
C TYR A 187 -2.32 11.29 18.13
N VAL A 188 -3.50 11.36 18.74
CA VAL A 188 -4.66 10.53 18.45
C VAL A 188 -5.58 11.33 17.53
N VAL A 189 -5.92 10.78 16.37
CA VAL A 189 -6.65 11.47 15.31
C VAL A 189 -7.94 10.71 14.99
N VAL A 190 -9.07 11.40 15.02
CA VAL A 190 -10.33 10.89 14.47
C VAL A 190 -10.53 11.54 13.09
N PRO A 191 -10.44 10.77 11.99
CA PRO A 191 -10.42 11.31 10.64
C PRO A 191 -11.76 11.92 10.25
N TYR A 192 -11.73 12.97 9.44
CA TYR A 192 -12.89 13.40 8.67
C TYR A 192 -13.17 12.40 7.54
N ASP A 193 -14.26 11.65 7.65
CA ASP A 193 -14.62 10.61 6.68
C ASP A 193 -15.32 11.16 5.43
N SER A 194 -14.59 11.94 4.62
CA SER A 194 -15.14 12.56 3.41
C SER A 194 -15.63 11.56 2.34
N GLN A 195 -15.15 10.32 2.37
CA GLN A 195 -15.52 9.27 1.42
C GLN A 195 -16.61 8.34 1.98
N GLY A 196 -16.92 8.44 3.28
CA GLY A 196 -17.94 7.62 3.92
C GLY A 196 -17.56 6.15 4.02
N GLU A 197 -16.28 5.84 4.24
CA GLU A 197 -15.71 4.49 4.21
C GLU A 197 -15.33 3.94 5.59
N ILE A 198 -15.29 4.79 6.62
CA ILE A 198 -14.73 4.47 7.93
C ILE A 198 -15.84 4.23 8.95
N PHE A 199 -16.76 5.19 9.09
CA PHE A 199 -17.79 5.14 10.13
C PHE A 199 -19.07 4.55 9.56
N LEU A 200 -19.13 3.22 9.51
CA LEU A 200 -20.20 2.49 8.83
C LEU A 200 -21.21 1.87 9.79
N LYS A 201 -22.50 1.94 9.42
CA LYS A 201 -23.57 1.10 9.96
C LYS A 201 -24.26 0.43 8.77
N ASP A 202 -24.33 -0.91 8.76
CA ASP A 202 -24.90 -1.68 7.66
C ASP A 202 -24.30 -1.30 6.28
N ARG A 203 -22.96 -1.16 6.25
CA ARG A 203 -22.15 -0.75 5.07
C ARG A 203 -22.47 0.64 4.51
N LYS A 204 -23.19 1.48 5.25
CA LYS A 204 -23.46 2.88 4.89
C LYS A 204 -22.84 3.82 5.91
N TYR A 205 -22.32 4.94 5.43
CA TYR A 205 -21.78 5.98 6.30
C TYR A 205 -22.79 6.44 7.34
N ASN A 206 -22.33 6.59 8.58
CA ASN A 206 -23.12 7.02 9.71
C ASN A 206 -22.39 8.12 10.49
N ASN A 207 -22.84 9.37 10.31
CA ASN A 207 -22.30 10.52 11.02
C ASN A 207 -22.45 10.41 12.55
N GLY A 208 -23.46 9.69 13.06
CA GLY A 208 -23.66 9.47 14.48
C GLY A 208 -22.51 8.69 15.13
N ILE A 209 -21.98 7.67 14.46
CA ILE A 209 -20.82 6.91 14.94
C ILE A 209 -19.57 7.80 14.98
N TYR A 210 -19.37 8.60 13.94
CA TYR A 210 -18.27 9.56 13.87
C TYR A 210 -18.31 10.58 15.03
N GLN A 211 -19.46 11.24 15.25
CA GLN A 211 -19.64 12.18 16.36
C GLN A 211 -19.49 11.51 17.73
N LYS A 212 -20.04 10.32 17.90
CA LYS A 212 -19.89 9.54 19.12
C LYS A 212 -18.43 9.20 19.40
N THR A 213 -17.67 8.81 18.37
CA THR A 213 -16.23 8.52 18.49
C THR A 213 -15.47 9.75 18.96
N ILE A 214 -15.72 10.93 18.36
CA ILE A 214 -15.09 12.19 18.79
C ILE A 214 -15.40 12.48 20.25
N ASN A 215 -16.68 12.39 20.64
CA ASN A 215 -17.12 12.69 22.00
C ASN A 215 -16.48 11.76 23.03
N GLU A 216 -16.38 10.46 22.73
CA GLU A 216 -15.76 9.49 23.63
C GLU A 216 -14.24 9.70 23.73
N VAL A 217 -13.53 9.97 22.63
CA VAL A 217 -12.08 10.29 22.67
C VAL A 217 -11.83 11.57 23.45
N LYS A 218 -12.69 12.59 23.29
CA LYS A 218 -12.58 13.88 24.00
C LYS A 218 -12.73 13.75 25.52
N GLN A 219 -13.40 12.71 26.01
CA GLN A 219 -13.57 12.45 27.45
C GLN A 219 -12.36 11.77 28.11
N ILE A 220 -11.33 11.40 27.35
CA ILE A 220 -10.14 10.73 27.89
C ILE A 220 -9.23 11.79 28.54
N SER A 221 -8.99 11.65 29.85
CA SER A 221 -8.39 12.69 30.70
C SER A 221 -6.98 13.12 30.30
N TYR A 222 -6.16 12.20 29.80
CA TYR A 222 -4.78 12.48 29.42
C TYR A 222 -4.63 13.01 27.97
N LEU A 223 -5.72 13.05 27.20
CA LEU A 223 -5.75 13.53 25.83
C LEU A 223 -6.14 15.01 25.77
N LYS A 224 -5.26 15.86 25.23
CA LYS A 224 -5.51 17.30 25.10
C LYS A 224 -5.99 17.64 23.70
N HIS A 225 -7.15 18.27 23.56
CA HIS A 225 -7.67 18.62 22.24
C HIS A 225 -6.80 19.68 21.54
N ALA A 226 -6.35 19.38 20.33
CA ALA A 226 -5.61 20.30 19.47
C ALA A 226 -6.57 20.91 18.43
N ASN A 227 -6.80 22.22 18.53
CA ASN A 227 -7.71 22.95 17.65
C ASN A 227 -7.05 23.27 16.30
N GLY A 228 -7.87 23.63 15.31
CA GLY A 228 -7.40 24.17 14.03
C GLY A 228 -7.50 23.23 12.84
N PHE A 229 -7.92 21.98 13.02
CA PHE A 229 -7.97 20.96 11.95
C PHE A 229 -9.36 20.73 11.33
N GLY A 230 -10.28 21.69 11.52
CA GLY A 230 -11.62 21.65 10.93
C GLY A 230 -12.42 20.45 11.42
N LYS A 231 -12.82 19.56 10.50
CA LYS A 231 -13.55 18.32 10.81
C LYS A 231 -12.65 17.17 11.27
N ILE A 232 -11.34 17.32 11.24
CA ILE A 232 -10.46 16.30 11.82
C ILE A 232 -10.31 16.61 13.31
N ALA A 233 -10.66 15.67 14.18
CA ALA A 233 -10.42 15.85 15.61
C ALA A 233 -9.03 15.31 15.95
N VAL A 234 -8.20 16.16 16.56
CA VAL A 234 -6.82 15.83 16.90
C VAL A 234 -6.64 16.00 18.40
N PHE A 235 -6.02 15.02 19.03
CA PHE A 235 -5.77 15.00 20.46
C PHE A 235 -4.30 14.69 20.72
N GLU A 236 -3.65 15.48 21.55
CA GLU A 236 -2.26 15.31 21.93
C GLU A 236 -2.14 14.39 23.15
N VAL A 237 -1.24 13.41 23.06
CA VAL A 237 -0.80 12.54 24.15
C VAL A 237 0.39 13.21 24.81
N SER A 238 0.35 13.34 26.14
CA SER A 238 1.46 13.93 26.88
C SER A 238 2.66 12.96 26.96
N ASN A 239 3.88 13.50 26.89
CA ASN A 239 5.14 12.75 27.09
C ASN A 239 5.36 11.53 26.17
N PRO A 240 5.17 11.63 24.84
CA PRO A 240 5.50 10.54 23.93
C PRO A 240 7.01 10.24 24.00
N LYS A 241 7.36 8.95 24.00
CA LYS A 241 8.75 8.52 23.86
C LYS A 241 9.22 8.68 22.42
N ASP A 242 10.51 8.88 22.25
CA ASP A 242 11.15 8.92 20.94
C ASP A 242 11.22 7.51 20.32
N HIS A 243 11.67 7.37 19.07
CA HIS A 243 11.74 6.07 18.38
C HIS A 243 12.67 5.09 19.10
N PHE A 244 13.76 5.62 19.64
CA PHE A 244 14.62 4.92 20.58
C PHE A 244 14.69 5.70 21.88
N TRP A 245 14.54 5.00 23.00
CA TRP A 245 14.58 5.60 24.33
C TRP A 245 15.15 4.60 25.34
N THR A 246 15.39 5.06 26.56
CA THR A 246 15.96 4.24 27.63
C THR A 246 15.28 4.57 28.95
N THR A 247 15.35 3.63 29.88
CA THR A 247 14.99 3.84 31.29
C THR A 247 16.17 4.33 32.13
N SER A 248 17.40 4.24 31.61
CA SER A 248 18.61 4.67 32.30
C SER A 248 18.76 6.19 32.28
N LYS A 249 18.95 6.80 33.46
CA LYS A 249 19.08 8.27 33.58
C LYS A 249 20.45 8.80 33.14
N SER A 250 21.49 7.98 33.19
CA SER A 250 22.86 8.38 32.83
C SER A 250 23.15 8.21 31.34
N LEU A 251 22.46 7.29 30.67
CA LEU A 251 22.65 6.98 29.26
C LEU A 251 22.13 8.12 28.38
N THR A 252 22.97 8.69 27.53
CA THR A 252 22.55 9.62 26.48
C THR A 252 22.51 8.91 25.14
N LEU A 253 21.42 9.10 24.41
CA LEU A 253 21.14 8.42 23.14
C LEU A 253 20.78 9.44 22.08
N LYS A 254 21.45 9.37 20.93
CA LYS A 254 21.03 10.02 19.69
C LYS A 254 20.94 8.99 18.58
N TYR A 255 20.08 9.20 17.60
CA TYR A 255 19.98 8.29 16.47
C TYR A 255 19.76 9.03 15.15
N LYS A 256 20.11 8.35 14.07
CA LYS A 256 19.92 8.76 12.69
C LYS A 256 19.23 7.65 11.92
N TYR A 257 18.09 7.98 11.33
CA TYR A 257 17.40 7.14 10.36
C TYR A 257 18.24 7.00 9.08
N ILE A 258 18.53 5.77 8.66
CA ILE A 258 19.21 5.49 7.37
C ILE A 258 18.20 4.91 6.38
N SER A 259 17.42 3.92 6.82
CA SER A 259 16.37 3.27 6.03
C SER A 259 15.36 2.59 6.98
N PRO A 260 14.23 2.04 6.49
CA PRO A 260 13.29 1.31 7.33
C PRO A 260 13.90 0.12 8.10
N VAL A 261 15.05 -0.39 7.63
CA VAL A 261 15.74 -1.56 8.17
C VAL A 261 17.09 -1.22 8.80
N GLU A 262 17.50 0.05 8.83
CA GLU A 262 18.80 0.48 9.35
C GLU A 262 18.74 1.83 10.08
N TYR A 263 19.31 1.85 11.28
CA TYR A 263 19.50 3.04 12.09
C TYR A 263 20.94 3.09 12.61
N LYS A 264 21.48 4.30 12.76
CA LYS A 264 22.75 4.55 13.45
C LYS A 264 22.48 5.25 14.76
N LEU A 265 22.95 4.70 15.86
CA LEU A 265 22.80 5.24 17.20
C LEU A 265 24.18 5.68 17.72
N GLU A 266 24.22 6.85 18.36
CA GLU A 266 25.36 7.36 19.12
C GLU A 266 25.00 7.25 20.61
N ILE A 267 25.78 6.44 21.34
CA ILE A 267 25.57 6.15 22.76
C ILE A 267 26.67 6.82 23.58
N LYS A 268 26.28 7.53 24.64
CA LYS A 268 27.21 8.07 25.63
C LYS A 268 26.87 7.65 27.05
N ASN A 269 27.89 7.47 27.88
CA ASN A 269 27.80 7.09 29.29
C ASN A 269 27.02 5.78 29.52
N ALA A 270 27.19 4.79 28.64
CA ALA A 270 26.56 3.49 28.82
C ALA A 270 27.14 2.76 30.02
N ARG A 271 26.28 2.02 30.71
CA ARG A 271 26.65 1.01 31.70
C ARG A 271 26.19 -0.35 31.24
N LYS A 272 26.98 -1.38 31.56
CA LYS A 272 26.63 -2.77 31.31
C LYS A 272 25.29 -3.09 31.98
N GLY A 273 24.35 -3.58 31.19
CA GLY A 273 22.97 -3.85 31.61
C GLY A 273 21.98 -2.74 31.29
N ASP A 274 22.43 -1.56 30.84
CA ASP A 274 21.52 -0.53 30.33
C ASP A 274 20.69 -1.07 29.17
N ILE A 275 19.44 -0.63 29.07
CA ILE A 275 18.49 -1.10 28.05
C ILE A 275 18.13 0.05 27.12
N ILE A 276 18.32 -0.16 25.83
CA ILE A 276 17.74 0.68 24.78
C ILE A 276 16.47 0.03 24.30
N ILE A 277 15.35 0.74 24.41
CA ILE A 277 14.06 0.32 23.86
C ILE A 277 13.92 0.92 22.46
N PHE A 278 13.51 0.09 21.51
CA PHE A 278 13.18 0.49 20.15
C PHE A 278 11.68 0.31 19.97
N SER A 279 10.96 1.42 19.79
CA SER A 279 9.49 1.49 19.73
C SER A 279 8.91 0.90 18.45
N GLU A 280 9.48 -0.18 17.91
CA GLU A 280 8.90 -1.03 16.88
C GLU A 280 8.41 -2.34 17.48
N SER A 281 7.43 -2.97 16.83
CA SER A 281 6.94 -4.29 17.25
C SER A 281 8.07 -5.31 17.29
N TYR A 282 8.12 -6.10 18.36
CA TYR A 282 9.19 -7.05 18.61
C TYR A 282 9.37 -8.04 17.45
N ASP A 283 10.62 -8.16 16.99
CA ASP A 283 11.09 -9.20 16.09
C ASP A 283 12.54 -9.56 16.47
N VAL A 284 12.80 -10.85 16.61
CA VAL A 284 14.10 -11.42 17.03
C VAL A 284 15.22 -11.14 16.02
N SER A 285 14.88 -10.75 14.80
CA SER A 285 15.81 -10.53 13.69
C SER A 285 16.41 -9.12 13.69
N TRP A 286 15.99 -8.24 14.59
CA TRP A 286 16.66 -6.97 14.84
C TRP A 286 17.93 -7.17 15.65
N ILE A 287 19.01 -6.51 15.25
CA ILE A 287 20.31 -6.61 15.90
C ILE A 287 20.92 -5.22 16.06
N ALA A 288 21.45 -4.93 17.24
CA ALA A 288 22.33 -3.79 17.50
C ALA A 288 23.80 -4.23 17.50
N GLN A 289 24.62 -3.66 16.62
CA GLN A 289 26.01 -4.04 16.45
C GLN A 289 26.95 -2.86 16.64
N SER A 290 27.99 -3.06 17.44
CA SER A 290 29.16 -2.19 17.60
C SER A 290 30.37 -2.81 16.90
N SER A 291 31.52 -2.15 16.94
CA SER A 291 32.81 -2.73 16.52
C SER A 291 33.27 -3.89 17.40
N LYS A 292 32.83 -3.94 18.67
CA LYS A 292 33.29 -4.92 19.66
C LYS A 292 32.29 -6.04 19.96
N PHE A 293 31.00 -5.82 19.71
CA PHE A 293 29.95 -6.75 20.13
C PHE A 293 28.73 -6.66 19.23
N LYS A 294 27.88 -7.67 19.34
CA LYS A 294 26.60 -7.78 18.64
C LYS A 294 25.54 -8.24 19.63
N VAL A 295 24.43 -7.51 19.70
CA VAL A 295 23.30 -7.79 20.60
C VAL A 295 22.07 -8.04 19.77
N GLN A 296 21.39 -9.15 20.05
CA GLN A 296 20.11 -9.46 19.44
C GLN A 296 18.97 -8.78 20.20
N SER A 297 17.90 -8.43 19.48
CA SER A 297 16.71 -7.84 20.09
C SER A 297 16.09 -8.79 21.11
N SER A 298 15.72 -8.23 22.25
CA SER A 298 14.94 -8.87 23.31
C SER A 298 13.59 -8.16 23.47
N LYS A 299 12.62 -8.85 24.08
CA LYS A 299 11.27 -8.34 24.21
C LYS A 299 11.14 -7.40 25.41
N PHE A 300 10.69 -6.16 25.19
CA PHE A 300 10.36 -5.21 26.25
C PHE A 300 8.83 -5.06 26.38
N ASP A 301 8.31 -5.14 27.61
CA ASP A 301 6.87 -5.08 27.94
C ASP A 301 5.97 -5.94 27.03
N ASN A 302 6.50 -7.11 26.62
CA ASN A 302 5.87 -8.06 25.70
C ASN A 302 5.49 -7.50 24.32
N LYS A 303 6.00 -6.33 23.93
CA LYS A 303 5.55 -5.61 22.72
C LYS A 303 6.69 -5.09 21.86
N PHE A 304 7.69 -4.46 22.46
CA PHE A 304 8.72 -3.71 21.74
C PHE A 304 10.04 -4.45 21.65
N ASN A 305 10.86 -4.04 20.69
CA ASN A 305 12.26 -4.45 20.61
C ASN A 305 13.09 -3.75 21.71
N SER A 306 14.15 -4.41 22.15
CA SER A 306 15.09 -3.84 23.11
C SER A 306 16.48 -4.45 22.98
N PHE A 307 17.50 -3.69 23.37
CA PHE A 307 18.90 -4.11 23.31
C PHE A 307 19.54 -3.87 24.67
N VAL A 308 20.00 -4.94 25.32
CA VAL A 308 20.73 -4.88 26.59
C VAL A 308 22.21 -4.66 26.28
N LEU A 309 22.75 -3.54 26.75
CA LEU A 309 24.10 -3.10 26.45
C LEU A 309 25.13 -3.93 27.24
N PRO A 310 26.12 -4.58 26.58
CA PRO A 310 27.04 -5.50 27.25
C PRO A 310 28.30 -4.82 27.80
N ALA A 311 28.54 -3.55 27.47
CA ALA A 311 29.77 -2.83 27.79
C ALA A 311 29.51 -1.38 28.20
N ASP A 312 30.39 -0.89 29.07
CA ASP A 312 30.40 0.49 29.54
C ASP A 312 31.01 1.46 28.51
N GLY A 313 30.70 2.75 28.64
CA GLY A 313 31.33 3.85 27.92
C GLY A 313 30.57 4.33 26.69
N ASP A 314 31.31 4.96 25.77
CA ASP A 314 30.77 5.62 24.59
C ASP A 314 31.05 4.80 23.34
N TYR A 315 30.03 4.60 22.50
CA TYR A 315 30.17 3.88 21.24
C TYR A 315 28.99 4.13 20.30
N ASN A 316 29.19 3.78 19.04
CA ASN A 316 28.14 3.79 18.02
C ASN A 316 27.56 2.39 17.85
N LEU A 317 26.25 2.32 17.60
CA LEU A 317 25.53 1.11 17.25
C LEU A 317 24.90 1.23 15.87
N LYS A 318 25.06 0.21 15.04
CA LYS A 318 24.21 -0.03 13.88
C LYS A 318 23.07 -0.95 14.31
N VAL A 319 21.83 -0.45 14.27
CA VAL A 319 20.62 -1.27 14.47
C VAL A 319 20.10 -1.68 13.10
N TYR A 320 20.07 -2.99 12.82
CA TYR A 320 19.78 -3.53 11.49
C TYR A 320 18.84 -4.73 11.52
N TYR A 321 17.97 -4.84 10.53
CA TYR A 321 17.03 -5.95 10.35
C TYR A 321 17.60 -7.00 9.39
N THR A 322 18.11 -8.11 9.93
CA THR A 322 18.85 -9.12 9.14
C THR A 322 18.07 -9.80 8.01
N PRO A 323 16.73 -9.94 8.03
CA PRO A 323 16.01 -10.54 6.90
C PRO A 323 16.17 -9.75 5.59
N GLN A 324 16.56 -8.47 5.67
CA GLN A 324 16.90 -7.67 4.50
C GLN A 324 18.03 -8.31 3.66
N ASP A 325 18.94 -9.05 4.28
CA ASP A 325 20.05 -9.71 3.57
C ASP A 325 19.54 -10.77 2.58
N TYR A 326 18.50 -11.53 2.95
CA TYR A 326 17.87 -12.51 2.06
C TYR A 326 17.15 -11.85 0.89
N VAL A 327 16.50 -10.70 1.13
CA VAL A 327 15.87 -9.91 0.07
C VAL A 327 16.92 -9.44 -0.94
N ASN A 328 18.07 -8.96 -0.45
CA ASN A 328 19.18 -8.53 -1.29
C ASN A 328 19.73 -9.69 -2.16
N ILE A 329 19.93 -10.87 -1.57
CA ILE A 329 20.34 -12.08 -2.31
C ILE A 329 19.29 -12.46 -3.37
N GLY A 330 18.00 -12.46 -3.01
CA GLY A 330 16.91 -12.79 -3.92
C GLY A 330 16.81 -11.84 -5.11
N MET A 331 17.08 -10.55 -4.90
CA MET A 331 17.16 -9.55 -5.97
C MET A 331 18.31 -9.85 -6.95
N VAL A 332 19.50 -10.20 -6.44
CA VAL A 332 20.65 -10.57 -7.29
C VAL A 332 20.35 -11.80 -8.13
N ILE A 333 19.81 -12.86 -7.51
CA ILE A 333 19.44 -14.10 -8.22
C ILE A 333 18.43 -13.78 -9.32
N SER A 334 17.38 -13.03 -9.01
CA SER A 334 16.33 -12.67 -9.97
C SER A 334 16.87 -11.85 -11.14
N GLY A 335 17.78 -10.90 -10.87
CA GLY A 335 18.46 -10.11 -11.90
C GLY A 335 19.31 -10.99 -12.83
N LEU A 336 20.10 -11.91 -12.27
CA LEU A 336 20.90 -12.85 -13.05
C LEU A 336 20.03 -13.76 -13.91
N THR A 337 18.94 -14.29 -13.36
CA THR A 337 17.99 -15.13 -14.12
C THR A 337 17.39 -14.37 -15.30
N LEU A 338 16.98 -13.11 -15.10
CA LEU A 338 16.44 -12.29 -16.18
C LEU A 338 17.47 -12.08 -17.31
N VAL A 339 18.72 -11.76 -16.95
CA VAL A 339 19.81 -11.58 -17.93
C VAL A 339 20.06 -12.87 -18.71
N LEU A 340 20.08 -14.02 -18.04
CA LEU A 340 20.25 -15.32 -18.70
C LEU A 340 19.10 -15.64 -19.66
N ILE A 341 17.86 -15.37 -19.28
CA ILE A 341 16.69 -15.59 -20.15
C ILE A 341 16.77 -14.69 -21.39
N LEU A 342 17.08 -13.41 -21.22
CA LEU A 342 17.23 -12.49 -22.35
C LEU A 342 18.39 -12.91 -23.27
N GLY A 343 19.52 -13.30 -22.69
CA GLY A 343 20.66 -13.83 -23.43
C GLY A 343 20.30 -15.08 -24.25
N ALA A 344 19.57 -16.01 -23.64
CA ALA A 344 19.08 -17.21 -24.31
C ALA A 344 18.12 -16.85 -25.47
N LEU A 345 17.16 -15.94 -25.25
CA LEU A 345 16.23 -15.50 -26.30
C LEU A 345 16.97 -14.86 -27.49
N ILE A 346 17.96 -14.02 -27.24
CA ILE A 346 18.78 -13.41 -28.30
C ILE A 346 19.59 -14.49 -29.04
N TYR A 347 20.21 -15.41 -28.30
CA TYR A 347 20.99 -16.51 -28.87
C TYR A 347 20.13 -17.40 -29.78
N PHE A 348 18.95 -17.82 -29.31
CA PHE A 348 18.03 -18.63 -30.10
C PHE A 348 17.42 -17.89 -31.29
N LYS A 349 17.22 -16.57 -31.19
CA LYS A 349 16.80 -15.74 -32.32
C LYS A 349 17.89 -15.69 -33.41
N LYS A 350 19.16 -15.55 -33.03
CA LYS A 350 20.29 -15.53 -33.98
C LYS A 350 20.53 -16.87 -34.68
N ARG A 351 20.20 -18.00 -34.05
CA ARG A 351 20.33 -19.35 -34.64
C ARG A 351 19.20 -19.74 -35.58
N LYS A 352 18.07 -19.01 -35.58
CA LYS A 352 16.91 -19.26 -36.45
C LYS A 352 16.91 -18.40 -37.72
N ILE A 353 18.00 -17.70 -38.00
CA ILE A 353 18.34 -17.02 -39.26
C ILE A 353 19.61 -17.71 -39.76
#